data_AF-A0A1J3FUR3-F1
#
_entry.id   AF-A0A1J3FUR3-F1
#
_cell.length_a   1.000
_cell.length_b   1.000
_cell.length_c   1.000
_cell.angle_alpha   90.00
_cell.angle_beta   90.00
_cell.angle_gamma   90.00
#
_symmetry.space_group_name_H-M   'P 1'
#
loop_
_entity.id
_entity.type
_entity.pdbx_description
1 polymer ?
#
loop_
_entity_poly.entity_id
_entity_poly.type
_entity_poly.pdbx_seq_one_letter_code
_entity_poly.pdbx_strand_id
1 'polypeptide(L)'
;MPSMAEEPLLTPTPDRFCMFPIHYPQIWEMYKKAEASFWTAEEVDLSQDGRDWENLNDGERHFIKHVLAFFAASDGIVLENLASRFMSDVQVSEARAFYGFQIAIENIHSEMYSLLLDTYIKDNKERDHLFRAIETIPCVAKKAQWAMTWIDGSQTFAERIVAFACVEGIFFSGSFCSIFWLKKRGLMPGLTFSNELISRDEGLHCDFACLLYTLLRTKLTEERVKSIVCDAVEIEREFVCDALPCALVGMNRDLMSQYIEFVADRLLGALGYGKVYGVSNPFDWMELISLQGKTNFFEKRVGDYQKASVMSSVSGNGAFDNHVFSLDEDF
;
A
#
# COMPACT_ATOMS: atom_id res chain seq x y z
N MET A 1 -4.00 17.43 -35.45
CA MET A 1 -3.81 17.16 -34.01
C MET A 1 -2.30 17.07 -33.79
N PRO A 2 -1.71 17.76 -32.81
CA PRO A 2 -0.31 17.51 -32.48
C PRO A 2 -0.21 16.04 -32.05
N SER A 3 0.68 15.27 -32.66
CA SER A 3 0.92 13.88 -32.25
C SER A 3 1.37 13.92 -30.79
N MET A 4 0.56 13.37 -29.88
CA MET A 4 1.02 13.14 -28.51
C MET A 4 2.34 12.37 -28.60
N ALA A 5 3.36 12.84 -27.89
CA ALA A 5 4.63 12.16 -27.84
C ALA A 5 4.37 10.72 -27.39
N GLU A 6 4.89 9.75 -28.13
CA GLU A 6 4.64 8.35 -27.85
C GLU A 6 5.19 8.00 -26.46
N GLU A 7 4.36 7.47 -25.57
CA GLU A 7 4.74 7.09 -24.21
C GLU A 7 5.39 5.70 -24.24
N PRO A 8 6.70 5.55 -23.98
CA PRO A 8 7.40 4.27 -24.13
C PRO A 8 6.86 3.15 -23.25
N LEU A 9 6.27 3.50 -22.10
CA LEU A 9 5.65 2.53 -21.19
C LEU A 9 4.39 1.89 -21.77
N LEU A 10 3.72 2.58 -22.71
CA LEU A 10 2.40 2.23 -23.24
C LEU A 10 2.46 1.76 -24.71
N THR A 11 3.59 1.98 -25.39
CA THR A 11 3.78 1.52 -26.78
C THR A 11 3.93 0.00 -26.85
N PRO A 12 3.13 -0.70 -27.69
CA PRO A 12 3.28 -2.14 -27.88
C PRO A 12 4.68 -2.52 -28.39
N THR A 13 5.29 -3.51 -27.73
CA THR A 13 6.55 -4.12 -28.18
C THR A 13 6.28 -5.50 -28.76
N PRO A 14 6.17 -5.65 -30.09
CA PRO A 14 5.74 -6.90 -30.73
C PRO A 14 6.66 -8.12 -30.49
N ASP A 15 7.91 -7.90 -30.05
CA ASP A 15 8.95 -8.93 -29.99
C ASP A 15 9.43 -9.30 -28.57
N ARG A 16 8.65 -9.00 -27.52
CA ARG A 16 9.12 -9.16 -26.12
C ARG A 16 8.34 -10.16 -25.27
N PHE A 17 8.31 -11.41 -25.74
CA PHE A 17 7.84 -12.56 -24.93
C PHE A 17 8.91 -13.08 -23.95
N CYS A 18 10.19 -12.74 -24.17
CA CYS A 18 11.28 -13.07 -23.26
C CYS A 18 11.57 -11.90 -22.32
N MET A 19 11.78 -12.19 -21.02
CA MET A 19 12.09 -11.16 -20.03
C MET A 19 13.46 -10.50 -20.27
N PHE A 20 14.44 -11.29 -20.72
CA PHE A 20 15.81 -10.82 -20.95
C PHE A 20 16.04 -10.39 -22.41
N PRO A 21 16.87 -9.36 -22.64
CA PRO A 21 17.56 -8.53 -21.63
C PRO A 21 16.62 -7.56 -20.89
N ILE A 22 17.00 -7.20 -19.66
CA ILE A 22 16.29 -6.18 -18.87
C ILE A 22 16.57 -4.80 -19.47
N HIS A 23 15.51 -4.05 -19.79
CA HIS A 23 15.55 -2.71 -20.38
C HIS A 23 15.32 -1.62 -19.35
N TYR A 24 14.55 -1.91 -18.29
CA TYR A 24 14.30 -0.98 -17.19
C TYR A 24 14.82 -1.56 -15.86
N PRO A 25 16.13 -1.45 -15.57
CA PRO A 25 16.72 -2.00 -14.34
C PRO A 25 16.02 -1.50 -13.06
N GLN A 26 15.66 -0.22 -13.01
CA GLN A 26 14.94 0.37 -11.88
C GLN A 26 13.55 -0.24 -11.63
N ILE A 27 12.83 -0.63 -12.70
CA ILE A 27 11.54 -1.34 -12.55
C ILE A 27 11.79 -2.78 -12.10
N TRP A 28 12.81 -3.42 -12.66
CA TRP A 28 13.16 -4.79 -12.29
C TRP A 28 13.61 -4.90 -10.83
N GLU A 29 14.35 -3.92 -10.32
CA GLU A 29 14.75 -3.83 -8.92
C GLU A 29 13.55 -3.75 -7.99
N MET A 30 12.55 -2.93 -8.33
CA MET A 30 11.27 -2.88 -7.60
C MET A 30 10.56 -4.23 -7.60
N TYR A 31 10.53 -4.93 -8.74
CA TYR A 31 9.97 -6.28 -8.81
C TYR A 31 10.73 -7.25 -7.90
N LYS A 32 12.06 -7.23 -7.91
CA LYS A 32 12.88 -8.08 -7.03
C LYS A 32 12.70 -7.75 -5.55
N LYS A 33 12.49 -6.48 -5.21
CA LYS A 33 12.15 -6.05 -3.85
C LYS A 33 10.78 -6.57 -3.42
N ALA A 34 9.79 -6.57 -4.31
CA ALA A 34 8.47 -7.16 -4.07
C ALA A 34 8.60 -8.68 -3.86
N GLU A 35 9.28 -9.37 -4.77
CA GLU A 35 9.51 -10.82 -4.72
C GLU A 35 10.20 -11.26 -3.41
N ALA A 36 11.21 -10.51 -2.96
CA ALA A 36 11.90 -10.78 -1.68
C ALA A 36 11.02 -10.59 -0.44
N SER A 37 9.89 -9.90 -0.58
CA SER A 37 8.95 -9.57 0.49
C SER A 37 7.77 -10.54 0.60
N PHE A 38 7.69 -11.55 -0.27
CA PHE A 38 6.59 -12.53 -0.36
C PHE A 38 6.19 -13.15 0.99
N TRP A 39 4.92 -13.19 1.34
CA TRP A 39 4.45 -13.86 2.57
C TRP A 39 3.10 -14.52 2.33
N THR A 40 2.67 -15.41 3.23
CA THR A 40 1.32 -16.01 3.18
C THR A 40 0.54 -15.75 4.46
N ALA A 41 -0.80 -15.81 4.38
CA ALA A 41 -1.67 -15.57 5.53
C ALA A 41 -1.40 -16.52 6.71
N GLU A 42 -0.94 -17.74 6.44
CA GLU A 42 -0.57 -18.73 7.47
C GLU A 42 0.65 -18.35 8.30
N GLU A 43 1.48 -17.40 7.86
CA GLU A 43 2.59 -16.86 8.65
C GLU A 43 2.10 -15.99 9.83
N VAL A 44 0.82 -15.60 9.85
CA VAL A 44 0.23 -14.71 10.87
C VAL A 44 -0.47 -15.53 11.95
N ASP A 45 0.07 -15.52 13.17
CA ASP A 45 -0.53 -16.18 14.34
C ASP A 45 -1.63 -15.30 14.96
N LEU A 46 -2.88 -15.78 14.88
CA LEU A 46 -4.07 -15.13 15.47
C LEU A 46 -4.49 -15.72 16.82
N SER A 47 -3.72 -16.65 17.40
CA SER A 47 -4.12 -17.40 18.59
C SER A 47 -4.32 -16.54 19.85
N GLN A 48 -3.62 -15.40 19.94
CA GLN A 48 -3.76 -14.46 21.05
C GLN A 48 -4.89 -13.45 20.82
N ASP A 49 -5.15 -13.09 19.55
CA ASP A 49 -6.08 -12.02 19.20
C ASP A 49 -7.50 -12.27 19.66
N GLY A 50 -7.97 -13.52 19.66
CA GLY A 50 -9.30 -13.85 20.16
C GLY A 50 -9.51 -13.44 21.63
N ARG A 51 -8.48 -13.55 22.46
CA ARG A 51 -8.52 -13.12 23.87
C ARG A 51 -8.46 -11.61 24.00
N ASP A 52 -7.61 -10.96 23.21
CA ASP A 52 -7.49 -9.50 23.23
C ASP A 52 -8.80 -8.85 22.75
N TRP A 53 -9.41 -9.39 21.69
CA TRP A 53 -10.67 -8.93 21.11
C TRP A 53 -11.82 -8.90 22.11
N GLU A 54 -11.94 -9.94 22.95
CA GLU A 54 -12.96 -10.02 24.00
C GLU A 54 -12.75 -8.96 25.09
N ASN A 55 -11.51 -8.50 25.30
CA ASN A 55 -11.16 -7.49 26.30
C ASN A 55 -11.20 -6.05 25.79
N LEU A 56 -11.32 -5.84 24.48
CA LEU A 56 -11.50 -4.49 23.91
C LEU A 56 -12.81 -3.84 24.38
N ASN A 57 -12.90 -2.52 24.28
CA ASN A 57 -14.16 -1.83 24.48
C ASN A 57 -15.02 -1.83 23.20
N ASP A 58 -16.29 -1.46 23.31
CA ASP A 58 -17.22 -1.46 22.17
C ASP A 58 -16.79 -0.50 21.05
N GLY A 59 -16.19 0.64 21.40
CA GLY A 59 -15.66 1.60 20.43
C GLY A 59 -14.48 1.03 19.64
N GLU A 60 -13.53 0.38 20.31
CA GLU A 60 -12.38 -0.28 19.69
C GLU A 60 -12.82 -1.42 18.75
N ARG A 61 -13.72 -2.29 19.20
CA ARG A 61 -14.30 -3.34 18.36
C ARG A 61 -15.04 -2.76 17.17
N HIS A 62 -15.83 -1.70 17.39
CA HIS A 62 -16.55 -1.01 16.32
C HIS A 62 -15.60 -0.42 15.28
N PHE A 63 -14.53 0.25 15.71
CA PHE A 63 -13.52 0.79 14.82
C PHE A 63 -12.84 -0.31 14.01
N ILE A 64 -12.28 -1.32 14.67
CA ILE A 64 -11.50 -2.38 14.02
C ILE A 64 -12.35 -3.15 12.99
N LYS A 65 -13.58 -3.57 13.35
CA LYS A 65 -14.41 -4.35 12.42
C LYS A 65 -14.79 -3.58 11.15
N HIS A 66 -15.05 -2.28 11.26
CA HIS A 66 -15.40 -1.46 10.10
C HIS A 66 -14.17 -1.10 9.25
N VAL A 67 -12.99 -0.92 9.87
CA VAL A 67 -11.73 -0.80 9.13
C VAL A 67 -11.43 -2.08 8.34
N LEU A 68 -11.56 -3.26 8.96
CA LEU A 68 -11.35 -4.54 8.28
C LEU A 68 -12.36 -4.77 7.15
N ALA A 69 -13.63 -4.41 7.37
CA ALA A 69 -14.66 -4.50 6.35
C ALA A 69 -14.38 -3.57 5.15
N PHE A 70 -13.85 -2.36 5.42
CA PHE A 70 -13.39 -1.45 4.38
C PHE A 70 -12.22 -2.04 3.57
N PHE A 71 -11.20 -2.56 4.25
CA PHE A 71 -10.05 -3.18 3.58
C PHE A 71 -10.46 -4.36 2.69
N ALA A 72 -11.21 -5.31 3.25
CA ALA A 72 -11.68 -6.50 2.51
C ALA A 72 -12.46 -6.15 1.23
N ALA A 73 -13.19 -5.04 1.23
CA ALA A 73 -13.92 -4.58 0.05
C ALA A 73 -13.06 -3.77 -0.93
N SER A 74 -12.04 -3.07 -0.44
CA SER A 74 -11.20 -2.17 -1.25
C SER A 74 -10.16 -2.92 -2.06
N ASP A 75 -9.55 -3.97 -1.52
CA ASP A 75 -8.54 -4.77 -2.24
C ASP A 75 -9.14 -5.42 -3.50
N GLY A 76 -10.42 -5.79 -3.45
CA GLY A 76 -11.16 -6.27 -4.62
C GLY A 76 -11.23 -5.23 -5.76
N ILE A 77 -11.40 -3.95 -5.42
CA ILE A 77 -11.43 -2.84 -6.39
C ILE A 77 -10.03 -2.60 -6.97
N VAL A 78 -8.99 -2.66 -6.12
CA VAL A 78 -7.59 -2.54 -6.53
C VAL A 78 -7.21 -3.66 -7.50
N LEU A 79 -7.56 -4.90 -7.19
CA LEU A 79 -7.38 -6.07 -8.05
C LEU A 79 -8.00 -5.89 -9.43
N GLU A 80 -9.25 -5.42 -9.49
CA GLU A 80 -9.94 -5.18 -10.77
C GLU A 80 -9.21 -4.14 -11.61
N ASN A 81 -8.74 -3.04 -11.00
CA ASN A 81 -7.98 -2.00 -11.69
C ASN A 81 -6.64 -2.53 -12.24
N LEU A 82 -5.89 -3.26 -11.42
CA LEU A 82 -4.60 -3.84 -11.81
C LEU A 82 -4.75 -4.80 -12.99
N ALA A 83 -5.68 -5.76 -12.87
CA ALA A 83 -5.86 -6.81 -13.85
C ALA A 83 -6.50 -6.31 -15.16
N SER A 84 -7.53 -5.47 -15.08
CA SER A 84 -8.30 -5.04 -16.25
C SER A 84 -7.71 -3.82 -16.95
N ARG A 85 -7.00 -2.94 -16.23
CA ARG A 85 -6.44 -1.69 -16.76
C ARG A 85 -4.92 -1.70 -16.80
N PHE A 86 -4.25 -1.60 -15.66
CA PHE A 86 -2.81 -1.33 -15.65
C PHE A 86 -1.97 -2.39 -16.34
N MET A 87 -2.31 -3.68 -16.15
CA MET A 87 -1.60 -4.77 -16.82
C MET A 87 -1.82 -4.79 -18.34
N SER A 88 -2.98 -4.29 -18.80
CA SER A 88 -3.32 -4.15 -20.22
C SER A 88 -2.67 -2.91 -20.83
N ASP A 89 -2.63 -1.79 -20.12
CA ASP A 89 -2.12 -0.50 -20.60
C ASP A 89 -0.59 -0.51 -20.71
N VAL A 90 0.10 -0.96 -19.67
CA VAL A 90 1.56 -0.99 -19.63
C VAL A 90 2.08 -2.15 -20.47
N GLN A 91 2.99 -1.88 -21.41
CA GLN A 91 3.55 -2.86 -22.34
C GLN A 91 4.93 -3.37 -21.91
N VAL A 92 5.56 -2.70 -20.95
CA VAL A 92 6.89 -3.05 -20.44
C VAL A 92 6.83 -4.33 -19.60
N SER A 93 7.56 -5.36 -20.01
CA SER A 93 7.57 -6.69 -19.37
C SER A 93 7.99 -6.67 -17.90
N GLU A 94 8.97 -5.84 -17.49
CA GLU A 94 9.38 -5.74 -16.08
C GLU A 94 8.26 -5.15 -15.22
N ALA A 95 7.52 -4.17 -15.74
CA ALA A 95 6.39 -3.58 -15.04
C ALA A 95 5.23 -4.56 -14.92
N ARG A 96 4.98 -5.35 -15.97
CA ARG A 96 4.01 -6.46 -15.91
C ARG A 96 4.41 -7.54 -14.92
N ALA A 97 5.71 -7.83 -14.75
CA ALA A 97 6.18 -8.73 -13.72
C ALA A 97 5.89 -8.19 -12.32
N PHE A 98 6.14 -6.89 -12.09
CA PHE A 98 5.74 -6.23 -10.84
C PHE A 98 4.23 -6.36 -10.61
N TYR A 99 3.39 -5.96 -11.57
CA TYR A 99 1.94 -6.05 -11.40
C TYR A 99 1.42 -7.48 -11.22
N GLY A 100 2.01 -8.47 -11.88
CA GLY A 100 1.67 -9.87 -11.66
C GLY A 100 1.93 -10.32 -10.23
N PHE A 101 3.02 -9.83 -9.63
CA PHE A 101 3.33 -10.09 -8.23
C PHE A 101 2.45 -9.29 -7.28
N GLN A 102 2.19 -8.01 -7.58
CA GLN A 102 1.26 -7.18 -6.83
C GLN A 102 -0.12 -7.85 -6.77
N ILE A 103 -0.70 -8.27 -7.90
CA ILE A 103 -1.97 -9.00 -7.95
C ILE A 103 -1.96 -10.25 -7.05
N ALA A 104 -0.85 -10.99 -6.99
CA ALA A 104 -0.76 -12.15 -6.11
C ALA A 104 -0.78 -11.73 -4.63
N ILE A 105 -0.07 -10.66 -4.28
CA ILE A 105 -0.02 -10.12 -2.92
C ILE A 105 -1.38 -9.52 -2.50
N GLU A 106 -2.08 -8.79 -3.37
CA GLU A 106 -3.44 -8.28 -3.10
C GLU A 106 -4.43 -9.41 -2.77
N ASN A 107 -4.30 -10.58 -3.42
CA ASN A 107 -5.12 -11.74 -3.07
C ASN A 107 -4.81 -12.28 -1.66
N ILE A 108 -3.54 -12.24 -1.25
CA ILE A 108 -3.11 -12.62 0.10
C ILE A 108 -3.62 -11.59 1.13
N HIS A 109 -3.61 -10.30 0.79
CA HIS A 109 -4.20 -9.25 1.63
C HIS A 109 -5.70 -9.48 1.83
N SER A 110 -6.44 -9.71 0.75
CA SER A 110 -7.86 -10.03 0.78
C SER A 110 -8.16 -11.29 1.61
N GLU A 111 -7.34 -12.33 1.50
CA GLU A 111 -7.43 -13.53 2.35
C GLU A 111 -7.20 -13.19 3.82
N MET A 112 -6.14 -12.44 4.12
CA MET A 112 -5.78 -12.04 5.48
C MET A 112 -6.89 -11.23 6.14
N TYR A 113 -7.46 -10.23 5.45
CA TYR A 113 -8.59 -9.45 5.97
C TYR A 113 -9.84 -10.31 6.21
N SER A 114 -10.11 -11.25 5.31
CA SER A 114 -11.22 -12.20 5.48
C SER A 114 -11.01 -13.10 6.69
N LEU A 115 -9.80 -13.60 6.89
CA LEU A 115 -9.42 -14.43 8.04
C LEU A 115 -9.53 -13.64 9.37
N LEU A 116 -9.10 -12.38 9.40
CA LEU A 116 -9.25 -11.49 10.56
C LEU A 116 -10.74 -11.30 10.90
N LEU A 117 -11.57 -11.00 9.90
CA LEU A 117 -13.02 -10.85 10.10
C LEU A 117 -13.67 -12.15 10.60
N ASP A 118 -13.33 -13.30 10.00
CA ASP A 118 -13.86 -14.60 10.41
C ASP A 118 -13.45 -14.97 11.85
N THR A 119 -12.21 -14.62 12.24
CA THR A 119 -11.68 -14.86 13.58
C THR A 119 -12.36 -14.01 14.64
N TYR A 120 -12.64 -12.74 14.35
CA TYR A 120 -13.16 -11.79 15.35
C TYR A 120 -14.69 -11.76 15.42
N ILE A 121 -15.37 -11.96 14.29
CA ILE A 121 -16.83 -11.79 14.17
C ILE A 121 -17.52 -13.15 14.15
N LYS A 122 -17.95 -13.59 15.34
CA LYS A 122 -18.63 -14.89 15.53
C LYS A 122 -20.08 -14.91 14.99
N ASP A 123 -20.72 -13.75 14.84
CA ASP A 123 -22.08 -13.67 14.27
C ASP A 123 -22.03 -13.64 12.74
N ASN A 124 -22.51 -14.71 12.11
CA ASN A 124 -22.60 -14.83 10.66
C ASN A 124 -23.37 -13.69 10.00
N LYS A 125 -24.44 -13.17 10.64
CA LYS A 125 -25.24 -12.07 10.04
C LYS A 125 -24.48 -10.76 10.03
N GLU A 126 -23.76 -10.49 11.10
CA GLU A 126 -22.89 -9.32 11.20
C GLU A 126 -21.75 -9.42 10.18
N ARG A 127 -21.12 -10.60 10.09
CA ARG A 127 -20.07 -10.87 9.11
C ARG A 127 -20.55 -10.68 7.67
N ASP A 128 -21.71 -11.22 7.30
CA ASP A 128 -22.32 -11.04 5.96
C ASP A 128 -22.69 -9.58 5.65
N HIS A 129 -22.95 -8.77 6.68
CA HIS A 129 -23.18 -7.34 6.54
C HIS A 129 -21.88 -6.57 6.30
N LEU A 130 -20.81 -6.94 7.02
CA LEU A 130 -19.48 -6.34 6.89
C LEU A 130 -18.81 -6.69 5.55
N PHE A 131 -18.97 -7.92 5.04
CA PHE A 131 -18.45 -8.27 3.71
C PHE A 131 -19.13 -7.52 2.56
N ARG A 132 -20.30 -6.91 2.81
CA ARG A 132 -21.01 -6.05 1.85
C ARG A 132 -20.83 -4.56 2.16
N ALA A 133 -19.72 -4.18 2.79
CA ALA A 133 -19.43 -2.83 3.25
C ALA A 133 -19.65 -1.73 2.20
N ILE A 134 -19.33 -1.99 0.92
CA ILE A 134 -19.57 -1.02 -0.17
C ILE A 134 -21.06 -0.68 -0.31
N GLU A 135 -21.94 -1.67 -0.15
CA GLU A 135 -23.40 -1.48 -0.24
C GLU A 135 -24.02 -1.00 1.08
N THR A 136 -23.39 -1.34 2.21
CA THR A 136 -23.99 -1.21 3.54
C THR A 136 -23.43 -0.05 4.37
N ILE A 137 -22.22 0.43 4.08
CA ILE A 137 -21.52 1.46 4.86
C ILE A 137 -21.23 2.70 3.98
N PRO A 138 -21.93 3.82 4.20
CA PRO A 138 -21.83 5.00 3.32
C PRO A 138 -20.42 5.58 3.13
N CYS A 139 -19.58 5.58 4.17
CA CYS A 139 -18.22 6.11 4.06
C CYS A 139 -17.30 5.21 3.21
N VAL A 140 -17.54 3.89 3.23
CA VAL A 140 -16.85 2.94 2.35
C VAL A 140 -17.31 3.14 0.90
N ALA A 141 -18.61 3.29 0.68
CA ALA A 141 -19.19 3.56 -0.64
C ALA A 141 -18.58 4.80 -1.31
N LYS A 142 -18.34 5.88 -0.55
CA LYS A 142 -17.75 7.12 -1.08
C LYS A 142 -16.31 6.92 -1.59
N LYS A 143 -15.46 6.22 -0.82
CA LYS A 143 -14.10 5.86 -1.24
C LYS A 143 -14.10 4.96 -2.47
N ALA A 144 -14.92 3.92 -2.44
CA ALA A 144 -15.08 3.00 -3.57
C ALA A 144 -15.53 3.75 -4.84
N GLN A 145 -16.52 4.64 -4.74
CA GLN A 145 -17.01 5.43 -5.87
C GLN A 145 -15.94 6.37 -6.44
N TRP A 146 -15.11 6.98 -5.57
CA TRP A 146 -13.99 7.79 -6.03
C TRP A 146 -12.99 6.93 -6.82
N ALA A 147 -12.58 5.77 -6.28
CA ALA A 147 -11.65 4.86 -6.95
C ALA A 147 -12.22 4.37 -8.30
N MET A 148 -13.47 3.92 -8.34
CA MET A 148 -14.14 3.45 -9.56
C MET A 148 -14.22 4.52 -10.65
N THR A 149 -14.31 5.80 -10.29
CA THR A 149 -14.32 6.91 -11.26
C THR A 149 -13.04 6.96 -12.09
N TRP A 150 -11.90 6.56 -11.52
CA TRP A 150 -10.61 6.49 -12.20
C TRP A 150 -10.40 5.17 -12.94
N ILE A 151 -11.03 4.09 -12.47
CA ILE A 151 -10.95 2.76 -13.09
C ILE A 151 -11.80 2.72 -14.37
N ASP A 152 -13.05 3.17 -14.31
CA ASP A 152 -14.01 3.09 -15.42
C ASP A 152 -13.94 4.29 -16.36
N GLY A 153 -13.33 5.39 -15.91
CA GLY A 153 -13.31 6.63 -16.66
C GLY A 153 -12.39 6.62 -17.88
N SER A 154 -12.45 7.72 -18.63
CA SER A 154 -11.67 7.97 -19.85
C SER A 154 -10.42 8.82 -19.62
N GLN A 155 -10.01 9.00 -18.36
CA GLN A 155 -8.86 9.80 -17.98
C GLN A 155 -7.55 9.20 -18.50
N THR A 156 -6.56 10.07 -18.65
CA THR A 156 -5.24 9.67 -19.15
C THR A 156 -4.55 8.69 -18.21
N PHE A 157 -3.59 7.90 -18.71
CA PHE A 157 -2.78 7.02 -17.87
C PHE A 157 -2.09 7.80 -16.74
N ALA A 158 -1.59 9.01 -17.04
CA ALA A 158 -0.94 9.88 -16.06
C ALA A 158 -1.88 10.28 -14.90
N GLU A 159 -3.15 10.59 -15.18
CA GLU A 159 -4.15 10.86 -14.14
C GLU A 159 -4.49 9.61 -13.34
N ARG A 160 -4.69 8.49 -14.01
CA ARG A 160 -5.06 7.23 -13.37
C ARG A 160 -3.95 6.70 -12.45
N ILE A 161 -2.68 6.82 -12.85
CA ILE A 161 -1.58 6.35 -12.00
C ILE A 161 -1.34 7.24 -10.77
N VAL A 162 -1.60 8.55 -10.86
CA VAL A 162 -1.59 9.45 -9.69
C VAL A 162 -2.75 9.14 -8.76
N ALA A 163 -3.95 8.92 -9.31
CA ALA A 163 -5.10 8.52 -8.52
C ALA A 163 -4.88 7.17 -7.83
N PHE A 164 -4.26 6.21 -8.53
CA PHE A 164 -3.88 4.92 -7.99
C PHE A 164 -2.87 5.06 -6.84
N ALA A 165 -1.84 5.89 -6.99
CA ALA A 165 -0.91 6.18 -5.89
C ALA A 165 -1.61 6.79 -4.67
N CYS A 166 -2.71 7.53 -4.85
CA CYS A 166 -3.53 8.02 -3.74
C CYS A 166 -4.35 6.90 -3.07
N VAL A 167 -4.83 5.91 -3.81
CA VAL A 167 -5.51 4.73 -3.23
C VAL A 167 -4.54 3.96 -2.34
N GLU A 168 -3.38 3.56 -2.88
CA GLU A 168 -2.36 2.79 -2.17
C GLU A 168 -1.74 3.59 -1.00
N GLY A 169 -1.48 4.88 -1.22
CA GLY A 169 -0.69 5.72 -0.30
C GLY A 169 -1.49 6.54 0.71
N ILE A 170 -2.71 6.99 0.37
CA ILE A 170 -3.50 7.92 1.21
C ILE A 170 -4.72 7.23 1.81
N PHE A 171 -5.53 6.52 1.02
CA PHE A 171 -6.83 5.96 1.46
C PHE A 171 -6.75 4.88 2.55
N PHE A 172 -5.57 4.33 2.77
CA PHE A 172 -5.32 3.36 3.83
C PHE A 172 -4.48 3.93 4.98
N SER A 173 -3.93 5.13 4.81
CA SER A 173 -2.93 5.70 5.72
C SER A 173 -3.45 5.90 7.15
N GLY A 174 -4.67 6.43 7.31
CA GLY A 174 -5.28 6.66 8.62
C GLY A 174 -5.63 5.35 9.33
N SER A 175 -6.12 4.36 8.58
CA SER A 175 -6.41 3.02 9.08
C SER A 175 -5.14 2.30 9.56
N PHE A 176 -4.08 2.28 8.73
CA PHE A 176 -2.79 1.68 9.11
C PHE A 176 -2.19 2.35 10.34
N CYS A 177 -2.21 3.68 10.39
CA CYS A 177 -1.76 4.43 11.57
C CYS A 177 -2.57 4.05 12.82
N SER A 178 -3.89 3.90 12.68
CA SER A 178 -4.76 3.52 13.79
C SER A 178 -4.51 2.10 14.30
N ILE A 179 -4.15 1.16 13.43
CA ILE A 179 -3.79 -0.20 13.84
C ILE A 179 -2.39 -0.21 14.48
N PHE A 180 -1.43 0.56 13.97
CA PHE A 180 -0.14 0.73 14.64
C PHE A 180 -0.25 1.35 16.03
N TRP A 181 -1.26 2.19 16.26
CA TRP A 181 -1.57 2.67 17.61
C TRP A 181 -1.98 1.52 18.57
N LEU A 182 -2.71 0.51 18.09
CA LEU A 182 -3.00 -0.70 18.87
C LEU A 182 -1.72 -1.48 19.19
N LYS A 183 -0.78 -1.54 18.23
CA LYS A 183 0.55 -2.15 18.45
C LYS A 183 1.30 -1.44 19.57
N LYS A 184 1.31 -0.11 19.58
CA LYS A 184 1.94 0.70 20.64
C LYS A 184 1.32 0.42 22.01
N ARG A 185 0.04 0.03 22.06
CA ARG A 185 -0.68 -0.38 23.28
C ARG A 185 -0.49 -1.86 23.64
N GLY A 186 0.20 -2.64 22.81
CA GLY A 186 0.44 -4.07 23.02
C GLY A 186 -0.80 -4.93 22.85
N LEU A 187 -1.71 -4.56 21.94
CA LEU A 187 -2.97 -5.26 21.68
C LEU A 187 -2.98 -5.89 20.29
N MET A 188 -3.70 -7.00 20.14
CA MET A 188 -3.99 -7.64 18.86
C MET A 188 -2.71 -7.94 18.04
N PRO A 189 -1.79 -8.76 18.57
CA PRO A 189 -0.49 -9.02 17.93
C PRO A 189 -0.61 -9.58 16.51
N GLY A 190 -1.62 -10.40 16.23
CA GLY A 190 -1.90 -10.93 14.89
C GLY A 190 -2.33 -9.84 13.90
N LEU A 191 -3.34 -9.04 14.27
CA LEU A 191 -3.80 -7.87 13.50
C LEU A 191 -2.67 -6.88 13.21
N THR A 192 -1.87 -6.58 14.23
CA THR A 192 -0.82 -5.56 14.12
C THR A 192 0.37 -6.06 13.31
N PHE A 193 0.70 -7.35 13.39
CA PHE A 193 1.72 -7.97 12.57
C PHE A 193 1.29 -8.07 11.10
N SER A 194 0.05 -8.49 10.80
CA SER A 194 -0.44 -8.48 9.41
C SER A 194 -0.48 -7.06 8.84
N ASN A 195 -0.87 -6.07 9.63
CA ASN A 195 -0.83 -4.66 9.24
C ASN A 195 0.59 -4.16 8.91
N GLU A 196 1.64 -4.68 9.58
CA GLU A 196 3.04 -4.38 9.21
C GLU A 196 3.40 -4.90 7.82
N LEU A 197 2.97 -6.13 7.51
CA LEU A 197 3.25 -6.76 6.22
C LEU A 197 2.50 -6.02 5.10
N ILE A 198 1.20 -5.79 5.29
CA ILE A 198 0.34 -5.13 4.30
C ILE A 198 0.78 -3.69 4.07
N SER A 199 0.93 -2.87 5.13
CA SER A 199 1.33 -1.46 4.96
C SER A 199 2.72 -1.28 4.32
N ARG A 200 3.61 -2.26 4.46
CA ARG A 200 4.89 -2.31 3.73
C ARG A 200 4.67 -2.55 2.24
N ASP A 201 3.80 -3.50 1.90
CA ASP A 201 3.48 -3.85 0.51
C ASP A 201 2.80 -2.66 -0.18
N GLU A 202 1.79 -2.05 0.45
CA GLU A 202 1.14 -0.81 -0.05
C GLU A 202 2.13 0.34 -0.25
N GLY A 203 3.08 0.49 0.68
CA GLY A 203 4.16 1.46 0.52
C GLY A 203 5.01 1.19 -0.73
N LEU A 204 5.31 -0.08 -1.02
CA LEU A 204 6.06 -0.49 -2.20
C LEU A 204 5.25 -0.30 -3.50
N HIS A 205 3.95 -0.58 -3.47
CA HIS A 205 3.04 -0.37 -4.60
C HIS A 205 2.89 1.12 -4.92
N CYS A 206 2.74 1.97 -3.90
CA CYS A 206 2.72 3.42 -4.04
C CYS A 206 4.05 3.96 -4.61
N ASP A 207 5.19 3.50 -4.11
CA ASP A 207 6.51 3.83 -4.64
C ASP A 207 6.63 3.41 -6.12
N PHE A 208 6.08 2.25 -6.49
CA PHE A 208 6.08 1.76 -7.87
C PHE A 208 5.22 2.62 -8.80
N ALA A 209 4.03 3.02 -8.36
CA ALA A 209 3.18 3.96 -9.10
C ALA A 209 3.90 5.29 -9.34
N CYS A 210 4.61 5.82 -8.33
CA CYS A 210 5.44 7.01 -8.46
C CYS A 210 6.59 6.80 -9.46
N LEU A 211 7.29 5.67 -9.41
CA LEU A 211 8.35 5.34 -10.36
C LEU A 211 7.85 5.35 -11.81
N LEU A 212 6.74 4.68 -12.08
CA LEU A 212 6.14 4.67 -13.42
C LEU A 212 5.70 6.06 -13.85
N TYR A 213 5.11 6.85 -12.95
CA TYR A 213 4.78 8.25 -13.23
C TYR A 213 6.01 9.10 -13.59
N THR A 214 7.13 8.92 -12.87
CA THR A 214 8.36 9.68 -13.14
C THR A 214 8.95 9.37 -14.52
N LEU A 215 8.71 8.15 -15.03
CA LEU A 215 9.14 7.65 -16.33
C LEU A 215 8.25 8.12 -17.50
N LEU A 216 7.08 8.70 -17.23
CA LEU A 216 6.24 9.29 -18.26
C LEU A 216 6.91 10.51 -18.88
N ARG A 217 6.76 10.66 -20.21
CA ARG A 217 7.23 11.84 -20.94
C ARG A 217 6.29 13.02 -20.70
N THR A 218 4.99 12.77 -20.72
CA THR A 218 3.95 13.77 -20.53
C THR A 218 3.42 13.71 -19.11
N LYS A 219 3.94 14.58 -18.25
CA LYS A 219 3.48 14.73 -16.87
C LYS A 219 2.29 15.68 -16.78
N LEU A 220 1.49 15.51 -15.74
CA LEU A 220 0.39 16.41 -15.41
C LEU A 220 0.93 17.74 -14.90
N THR A 221 0.11 18.78 -14.97
CA THR A 221 0.41 20.05 -14.30
C THR A 221 0.36 19.86 -12.79
N GLU A 222 1.12 20.67 -12.06
CA GLU A 222 1.16 20.63 -10.61
C GLU A 222 -0.24 20.85 -10.00
N GLU A 223 -1.04 21.75 -10.58
CA GLU A 223 -2.41 22.02 -10.15
C GLU A 223 -3.29 20.78 -10.28
N ARG A 224 -3.13 19.99 -11.35
CA ARG A 224 -3.93 18.78 -11.55
C ARG A 224 -3.55 17.69 -10.57
N VAL A 225 -2.26 17.47 -10.33
CA VAL A 225 -1.79 16.48 -9.34
C VAL A 225 -2.25 16.87 -7.94
N LYS A 226 -2.06 18.14 -7.56
CA LYS A 226 -2.52 18.66 -6.26
C LYS A 226 -4.02 18.51 -6.08
N SER A 227 -4.82 18.77 -7.10
CA SER A 227 -6.27 18.55 -7.04
C SER A 227 -6.63 17.09 -6.73
N ILE A 228 -6.02 16.12 -7.41
CA ILE A 228 -6.28 14.68 -7.17
C ILE A 228 -5.89 14.29 -5.74
N VAL A 229 -4.71 14.73 -5.30
CA VAL A 229 -4.19 14.43 -3.96
C VAL A 229 -5.06 15.08 -2.87
N CYS A 230 -5.45 16.34 -3.04
CA CYS A 230 -6.29 17.04 -2.06
C CYS A 230 -7.68 16.41 -1.96
N ASP A 231 -8.29 16.02 -3.09
CA ASP A 231 -9.56 15.29 -3.08
C ASP A 231 -9.44 13.98 -2.29
N ALA A 232 -8.32 13.26 -2.45
CA ALA A 232 -8.07 12.03 -1.71
C ALA A 232 -7.88 12.27 -0.21
N VAL A 233 -7.16 13.34 0.18
CA VAL A 233 -6.98 13.72 1.58
C VAL A 233 -8.30 14.04 2.25
N GLU A 234 -9.17 14.83 1.62
CA GLU A 234 -10.45 15.19 2.21
C GLU A 234 -11.35 13.97 2.43
N ILE A 235 -11.35 13.02 1.49
CA ILE A 235 -12.08 11.75 1.64
C ILE A 235 -11.51 10.91 2.78
N GLU A 236 -10.18 10.83 2.90
CA GLU A 236 -9.53 10.06 3.97
C GLU A 236 -9.79 10.66 5.35
N ARG A 237 -9.72 12.00 5.46
CA ARG A 237 -10.06 12.72 6.68
C ARG A 237 -11.49 12.46 7.09
N GLU A 238 -12.45 12.64 6.19
CA GLU A 238 -13.86 12.35 6.48
C GLU A 238 -14.04 10.90 6.96
N PHE A 239 -13.35 9.95 6.33
CA PHE A 239 -13.43 8.55 6.72
C PHE A 239 -12.93 8.29 8.15
N VAL A 240 -11.69 8.66 8.47
CA VAL A 240 -11.06 8.26 9.75
C VAL A 240 -11.25 9.29 10.88
N CYS A 241 -11.64 10.52 10.58
CA CYS A 241 -11.88 11.56 11.57
C CYS A 241 -13.37 11.69 11.93
N ASP A 242 -14.28 11.41 11.00
CA ASP A 242 -15.70 11.74 11.17
C ASP A 242 -16.63 10.51 11.04
N ALA A 243 -16.53 9.74 9.96
CA ALA A 243 -17.42 8.60 9.73
C ALA A 243 -17.07 7.37 10.58
N LEU A 244 -15.78 7.09 10.73
CA LEU A 244 -15.23 6.06 11.61
C LEU A 244 -14.13 6.69 12.48
N PRO A 245 -14.51 7.49 13.51
CA PRO A 245 -13.56 8.33 14.22
C PRO A 245 -12.45 7.52 14.90
N CYS A 246 -11.19 7.88 14.64
CA CYS A 246 -10.02 7.33 15.34
C CYS A 246 -10.05 7.58 16.86
N ALA A 247 -10.88 8.52 17.32
CA ALA A 247 -11.17 8.73 18.74
C ALA A 247 -11.73 7.46 19.42
N LEU A 248 -12.38 6.58 18.67
CA LEU A 248 -12.88 5.29 19.17
C LEU A 248 -11.77 4.36 19.67
N VAL A 249 -10.56 4.48 19.14
CA VAL A 249 -9.35 3.76 19.60
C VAL A 249 -8.45 4.64 20.48
N GLY A 250 -8.91 5.83 20.86
CA GLY A 250 -8.21 6.76 21.74
C GLY A 250 -7.19 7.67 21.04
N MET A 251 -7.28 7.84 19.71
CA MET A 251 -6.43 8.78 18.98
C MET A 251 -7.05 10.17 18.86
N ASN A 252 -6.21 11.19 18.71
CA ASN A 252 -6.66 12.57 18.53
C ASN A 252 -6.98 12.83 17.04
N ARG A 253 -8.17 13.39 16.78
CA ARG A 253 -8.67 13.72 15.45
C ARG A 253 -7.75 14.68 14.68
N ASP A 254 -7.28 15.73 15.35
CA ASP A 254 -6.47 16.77 14.71
C ASP A 254 -5.06 16.26 14.38
N LEU A 255 -4.48 15.42 15.25
CA LEU A 255 -3.21 14.74 14.96
C LEU A 255 -3.38 13.73 13.81
N MET A 256 -4.49 13.00 13.74
CA MET A 256 -4.75 12.10 12.61
C MET A 256 -4.89 12.89 11.30
N SER A 257 -5.60 14.01 11.32
CA SER A 257 -5.71 14.92 10.17
C SER A 257 -4.34 15.41 9.71
N GLN A 258 -3.50 15.87 10.64
CA GLN A 258 -2.13 16.31 10.34
C GLN A 258 -1.26 15.18 9.77
N TYR A 259 -1.44 13.94 10.24
CA TYR A 259 -0.72 12.78 9.71
C TYR A 259 -1.10 12.48 8.25
N ILE A 260 -2.39 12.54 7.89
CA ILE A 260 -2.84 12.35 6.50
C ILE A 260 -2.26 13.43 5.58
N GLU A 261 -2.27 14.69 6.04
CA GLU A 261 -1.65 15.82 5.33
C GLU A 261 -0.13 15.63 5.14
N PHE A 262 0.56 15.13 6.15
CA PHE A 262 1.98 14.76 6.06
C PHE A 262 2.24 13.67 5.02
N VAL A 263 1.42 12.61 5.00
CA VAL A 263 1.50 11.53 4.01
C VAL A 263 1.27 12.06 2.59
N ALA A 264 0.29 12.94 2.41
CA ALA A 264 0.00 13.56 1.13
C ALA A 264 1.15 14.43 0.61
N ASP A 265 1.78 15.23 1.47
CA ASP A 265 2.97 16.01 1.11
C ASP A 265 4.15 15.12 0.72
N ARG A 266 4.32 13.98 1.39
CA ARG A 266 5.35 13.00 1.03
C ARG A 266 5.06 12.38 -0.34
N LEU A 267 3.81 12.03 -0.65
CA LEU A 267 3.41 11.54 -1.96
C LEU A 267 3.66 12.58 -3.06
N LEU A 268 3.28 13.84 -2.82
CA LEU A 268 3.57 14.94 -3.75
C LEU A 268 5.07 15.08 -4.03
N GLY A 269 5.91 14.97 -2.99
CA GLY A 269 7.36 14.96 -3.13
C GLY A 269 7.87 13.79 -3.99
N ALA A 270 7.35 12.58 -3.77
CA ALA A 270 7.69 11.40 -4.57
C ALA A 270 7.27 11.52 -6.05
N LEU A 271 6.17 12.24 -6.32
CA LEU A 271 5.71 12.57 -7.67
C LEU A 271 6.47 13.74 -8.32
N GLY A 272 7.35 14.41 -7.56
CA GLY A 272 8.19 15.53 -8.03
C GLY A 272 7.53 16.91 -7.95
N TYR A 273 6.54 17.10 -7.08
CA TYR A 273 5.81 18.36 -6.90
C TYR A 273 6.02 18.97 -5.51
N GLY A 274 5.71 20.27 -5.39
CA GLY A 274 5.80 20.98 -4.12
C GLY A 274 4.72 20.56 -3.13
N LYS A 275 5.02 20.68 -1.84
CA LYS A 275 4.08 20.47 -0.73
C LYS A 275 2.84 21.35 -0.86
N VAL A 276 1.74 20.90 -0.27
CA VAL A 276 0.49 21.66 -0.11
C VAL A 276 0.29 22.06 1.35
N TYR A 277 0.53 21.15 2.29
CA TYR A 277 0.15 21.34 3.69
C TYR A 277 1.30 21.89 4.55
N GLY A 278 2.54 21.48 4.27
CA GLY A 278 3.74 21.94 4.98
C GLY A 278 3.83 21.46 6.43
N VAL A 279 3.14 20.38 6.78
CA VAL A 279 3.08 19.87 8.16
C VAL A 279 4.12 18.78 8.44
N SER A 280 4.46 18.60 9.71
CA SER A 280 5.33 17.52 10.18
C SER A 280 4.53 16.28 10.57
N ASN A 281 5.18 15.12 10.63
CA ASN A 281 4.60 13.90 11.18
C ASN A 281 4.28 14.09 12.69
N PRO A 282 3.01 13.95 13.12
CA PRO A 282 2.64 14.09 14.53
C PRO A 282 2.87 12.82 15.37
N PHE A 283 3.21 11.69 14.74
CA PHE A 283 3.36 10.40 15.39
C PHE A 283 4.80 9.88 15.26
N ASP A 284 5.64 10.23 16.24
CA ASP A 284 7.04 9.80 16.35
C ASP A 284 7.24 8.27 16.25
N TRP A 285 6.29 7.51 16.81
CA TRP A 285 6.30 6.05 16.80
C TRP A 285 6.06 5.42 15.41
N MET A 286 5.50 6.15 14.45
CA MET A 286 5.35 5.64 13.07
C MET A 286 6.71 5.42 12.39
N GLU A 287 7.70 6.25 12.69
CA GLU A 287 9.07 6.10 12.16
C GLU A 287 9.80 4.94 12.84
N LEU A 288 9.62 4.80 14.16
CA LEU A 288 10.22 3.72 14.95
C LEU A 288 9.73 2.34 14.53
N ILE A 289 8.43 2.20 14.22
CA ILE A 289 7.86 0.93 13.77
C ILE A 289 8.35 0.58 12.36
N SER A 290 8.45 1.58 11.46
CA SER A 290 9.03 1.36 10.12
C SER A 290 10.49 0.90 10.20
N LEU A 291 11.28 1.43 11.13
CA LEU A 291 12.68 1.05 11.35
C LEU A 291 12.82 -0.36 11.95
N GLN A 292 12.05 -0.69 12.99
CA GLN A 292 12.07 -2.02 13.61
C GLN A 292 11.57 -3.13 12.67
N GLY A 293 10.57 -2.83 11.84
CA GLY A 293 10.09 -3.74 10.80
C GLY A 293 11.17 -4.00 9.73
N LYS A 294 11.89 -2.96 9.30
CA LYS A 294 12.98 -3.08 8.32
C LYS A 294 14.17 -3.89 8.86
N THR A 295 14.62 -3.66 10.09
CA THR A 295 15.74 -4.43 10.67
C THR A 295 15.34 -5.89 10.92
N ASN A 296 14.17 -6.15 11.54
CA ASN A 296 13.74 -7.52 11.82
C ASN A 296 13.44 -8.33 10.56
N PHE A 297 12.91 -7.72 9.51
CA PHE A 297 12.48 -8.46 8.33
C PHE A 297 13.65 -8.84 7.42
N PHE A 298 14.52 -7.87 7.08
CA PHE A 298 15.68 -8.15 6.23
C PHE A 298 16.71 -9.03 6.92
N GLU A 299 17.02 -8.81 8.21
CA GLU A 299 18.02 -9.64 8.90
C GLU A 299 17.52 -11.06 9.14
N LYS A 300 16.24 -11.24 9.52
CA LYS A 300 15.69 -12.57 9.82
C LYS A 300 15.50 -13.40 8.56
N ARG A 301 14.98 -12.81 7.47
CA ARG A 301 14.83 -13.54 6.19
C ARG A 301 16.13 -13.70 5.42
N VAL A 302 17.01 -12.70 5.35
CA VAL A 302 18.35 -12.89 4.75
C VAL A 302 19.12 -13.95 5.53
N GLY A 303 18.99 -14.00 6.86
CA GLY A 303 19.53 -15.07 7.69
C GLY A 303 18.97 -16.45 7.35
N ASP A 304 17.66 -16.56 7.09
CA ASP A 304 17.02 -17.83 6.71
C ASP A 304 17.35 -18.26 5.28
N TYR A 305 17.48 -17.33 4.32
CA TYR A 305 17.99 -17.60 2.97
C TYR A 305 19.49 -17.93 2.97
N GLN A 306 20.32 -17.29 3.81
CA GLN A 306 21.73 -17.65 3.98
C GLN A 306 21.90 -19.03 4.64
N LYS A 307 21.01 -19.42 5.56
CA LYS A 307 20.98 -20.79 6.11
C LYS A 307 20.48 -21.82 5.10
N ALA A 308 19.56 -21.45 4.20
CA ALA A 308 19.11 -22.29 3.10
C ALA A 308 20.16 -22.40 1.96
N SER A 309 21.02 -21.40 1.80
CA SER A 309 22.18 -21.43 0.91
C SER A 309 23.38 -22.11 1.57
N VAL A 310 23.32 -23.42 1.59
CA VAL A 310 24.40 -24.41 1.76
C VAL A 310 25.83 -23.84 1.65
N MET A 311 26.61 -24.06 2.71
CA MET A 311 28.06 -24.24 2.61
C MET A 311 28.41 -25.19 1.46
N SER A 312 28.94 -24.68 0.36
CA SER A 312 30.12 -25.18 -0.39
C SER A 312 30.03 -24.95 -1.90
N SER A 313 31.16 -24.47 -2.45
CA SER A 313 31.48 -24.23 -3.87
C SER A 313 30.66 -23.11 -4.53
N VAL A 314 31.22 -21.97 -4.93
CA VAL A 314 32.40 -21.80 -5.79
C VAL A 314 33.19 -20.55 -5.42
N SER A 315 34.45 -20.71 -5.03
CA SER A 315 35.47 -19.66 -5.16
C SER A 315 35.76 -19.44 -6.64
N GLY A 316 35.50 -18.25 -7.16
CA GLY A 316 35.76 -17.92 -8.57
C GLY A 316 35.61 -16.43 -8.86
N ASN A 317 36.68 -15.69 -8.56
CA ASN A 317 37.03 -14.32 -8.98
C ASN A 317 36.04 -13.54 -9.87
N GLY A 318 35.59 -12.39 -9.37
CA GLY A 318 35.05 -11.29 -10.16
C GLY A 318 34.55 -10.17 -9.25
N ALA A 319 35.41 -9.19 -8.98
CA ALA A 319 35.07 -8.02 -8.18
C ALA A 319 33.99 -7.18 -8.86
N PHE A 320 32.88 -6.94 -8.16
CA PHE A 320 31.98 -5.82 -8.41
C PHE A 320 31.78 -5.07 -7.10
N ASP A 321 32.12 -3.79 -7.16
CA ASP A 321 32.10 -2.83 -6.05
C ASP A 321 30.65 -2.62 -5.59
N ASN A 322 30.37 -2.94 -4.33
CA ASN A 322 29.08 -2.68 -3.69
C ASN A 322 29.02 -1.21 -3.28
N HIS A 323 28.53 -0.34 -4.16
CA HIS A 323 28.04 0.98 -3.75
C HIS A 323 26.68 0.81 -3.06
N VAL A 324 26.72 0.61 -1.75
CA VAL A 324 25.55 0.72 -0.86
C VAL A 324 25.27 2.20 -0.65
N PHE A 325 24.04 2.62 -0.93
CA PHE A 325 23.53 3.96 -0.63
C PHE A 325 23.31 4.09 0.89
N SER A 326 23.99 5.04 1.53
CA SER A 326 23.84 5.41 2.94
C SER A 326 23.11 6.75 3.04
N LEU A 327 22.19 6.88 4.00
CA LEU A 327 21.45 8.12 4.30
C LEU A 327 21.86 8.76 5.63
N ASP A 328 23.06 8.46 6.13
CA ASP A 328 23.67 9.31 7.15
C ASP A 328 24.22 10.57 6.49
N GLU A 329 23.35 11.54 6.19
CA GLU A 329 23.74 12.94 6.10
C GLU A 329 22.80 13.76 6.99
N ASP A 330 23.32 14.17 8.14
CA ASP A 330 22.77 15.23 8.98
C ASP A 330 22.52 16.48 8.14
N PHE A 331 21.28 17.02 8.14
CA PHE A 331 20.97 18.45 8.34
C PHE A 331 19.49 18.67 8.63
#